data_AF-A0A9P1GBS7-F1
#
_entry.id   AF-A0A9P1GBS7-F1
#
_cell.length_a   1.000
_cell.length_b   1.000
_cell.length_c   1.000
_cell.angle_alpha   90.00
_cell.angle_beta   90.00
_cell.angle_gamma   90.00
#
_symmetry.space_group_name_H-M   'P 1'
#
loop_
_entity.id
_entity.type
_entity.pdbx_description
1 polymer ?
#
loop_
_entity_poly.entity_id
_entity_poly.type
_entity_poly.pdbx_seq_one_letter_code
_entity_poly.pdbx_strand_id
1 'polypeptide(L)'
;VLMQAISLADKSGTNDISTLLPKDGPSSSDLASLDNILGRYLSPEIPPTAPLRQTSISAVKSAVTTFQTWAMRTPGLVGVLFGQQGKSKAWKGLRILVAPSFQAILEDHRTAEMCEQDQVRPVGVIQVGSAAANEASREIVRTQCQAFIDEKLKVSLCIYVHPHDPGSFAFKEFGGEEFVCVEPVWGHATMKGIANVCMVEHLFQSNREALYRQVCKVVLKEACKIYDTSPSGNTQKFPFEKVGIPGDGRCGWRAILAAQNLKGFLAIPRTATHDVRV
;
A
#
# COMPACT_ATOMS: atom_id res chain seq x y z
N VAL A 1 -5.82 -21.10 27.63
CA VAL A 1 -7.22 -20.61 27.73
C VAL A 1 -7.91 -20.60 26.37
N LEU A 2 -7.50 -19.78 25.39
CA LEU A 2 -8.16 -19.69 24.06
C LEU A 2 -8.21 -21.03 23.29
N MET A 3 -7.10 -21.78 23.27
CA MET A 3 -7.02 -23.10 22.60
C MET A 3 -7.86 -24.19 23.29
N GLN A 4 -8.13 -24.05 24.59
CA GLN A 4 -9.00 -24.99 25.33
C GLN A 4 -10.48 -24.69 25.11
N ALA A 5 -10.85 -23.40 24.97
CA ALA A 5 -12.22 -22.98 24.68
C ALA A 5 -12.67 -23.43 23.27
N ILE A 6 -11.78 -23.33 22.28
CA ILE A 6 -12.03 -23.79 20.91
C ILE A 6 -12.24 -25.32 20.88
N SER A 7 -11.47 -26.08 21.66
CA SER A 7 -11.61 -27.55 21.72
C SER A 7 -12.89 -28.03 22.42
N LEU A 8 -13.53 -27.21 23.25
CA LEU A 8 -14.76 -27.55 23.97
C LEU A 8 -16.01 -27.17 23.17
N ALA A 9 -15.98 -26.05 22.45
CA ALA A 9 -17.06 -25.64 21.54
C ALA A 9 -17.30 -26.66 20.42
N ASP A 10 -16.25 -27.33 19.95
CA ASP A 10 -16.32 -28.35 18.91
C ASP A 10 -16.92 -29.69 19.36
N LYS A 11 -17.01 -29.95 20.68
CA LYS A 11 -17.42 -31.26 21.23
C LYS A 11 -18.85 -31.30 21.79
N SER A 12 -19.42 -30.19 22.25
CA SER A 12 -20.72 -30.21 22.95
C SER A 12 -21.87 -29.52 22.21
N GLY A 13 -21.61 -28.80 21.11
CA GLY A 13 -22.66 -28.07 20.38
C GLY A 13 -23.40 -27.02 21.23
N THR A 14 -22.85 -26.66 22.39
CA THR A 14 -23.42 -25.70 23.34
C THR A 14 -22.41 -24.58 23.60
N ASN A 15 -22.85 -23.33 23.45
CA ASN A 15 -22.04 -22.13 23.67
C ASN A 15 -21.91 -21.76 25.17
N ASP A 16 -22.12 -22.71 26.07
CA ASP A 16 -22.14 -22.44 27.51
C ASP A 16 -20.75 -22.62 28.13
N ILE A 17 -20.02 -21.50 28.20
CA ILE A 17 -18.65 -21.42 28.71
C ILE A 17 -18.58 -21.26 30.24
N SER A 18 -19.72 -21.33 30.94
CA SER A 18 -19.79 -21.22 32.41
C SER A 18 -18.93 -22.25 33.16
N THR A 19 -18.63 -23.38 32.53
CA THR A 19 -17.76 -24.44 33.05
C THR A 19 -16.27 -24.15 32.93
N LEU A 20 -15.88 -23.15 32.13
CA LEU A 20 -14.48 -22.73 31.90
C LEU A 20 -14.02 -21.59 32.83
N LEU A 21 -14.94 -21.01 33.60
CA LEU A 21 -14.61 -19.98 34.58
C LEU A 21 -14.08 -20.63 35.87
N PRO A 22 -12.96 -20.14 36.45
CA PRO A 22 -12.44 -20.66 37.70
C PRO A 22 -13.49 -20.52 38.81
N LYS A 23 -13.80 -21.61 39.51
CA LYS A 23 -14.83 -21.62 40.56
C LYS A 23 -14.43 -20.88 41.84
N ASP A 24 -13.14 -20.58 42.02
CA ASP A 24 -12.59 -19.98 43.25
C ASP A 24 -11.81 -18.68 42.95
N GLY A 25 -12.45 -17.74 42.26
CA GLY A 25 -11.98 -16.35 42.12
C GLY A 25 -12.85 -15.40 42.97
N PRO A 26 -12.31 -14.25 43.44
CA PRO A 26 -13.01 -13.37 44.36
C PRO A 26 -14.35 -12.92 43.76
N SER A 27 -15.41 -13.20 44.51
CA SER A 27 -16.77 -12.78 44.23
C SER A 27 -16.84 -11.26 44.00
N SER A 28 -17.12 -10.84 42.76
CA SER A 28 -17.78 -9.58 42.33
C SER A 28 -17.16 -8.81 41.14
N SER A 29 -16.39 -9.43 40.24
CA SER A 29 -16.12 -8.77 38.95
C SER A 29 -17.24 -9.08 37.96
N ASP A 30 -18.31 -8.29 38.02
CA ASP A 30 -19.41 -8.28 37.05
C ASP A 30 -18.86 -8.29 35.61
N LEU A 31 -19.49 -9.00 34.65
CA LEU A 31 -19.07 -8.98 33.24
C LEU A 31 -18.99 -7.55 32.66
N ALA A 32 -19.70 -6.60 33.28
CA ALA A 32 -19.65 -5.16 32.96
C ALA A 32 -18.31 -4.49 33.33
N SER A 33 -17.48 -5.12 34.17
CA SER A 33 -16.14 -4.64 34.55
C SER A 33 -15.03 -5.06 33.57
N LEU A 34 -15.34 -5.95 32.62
CA LEU A 34 -14.41 -6.32 31.57
C LEU A 34 -14.36 -5.21 30.51
N ASP A 35 -13.15 -4.72 30.23
CA ASP A 35 -12.88 -3.70 29.23
C ASP A 35 -13.52 -4.11 27.90
N ASN A 36 -14.45 -3.30 27.37
CA ASN A 36 -15.18 -3.63 26.14
C ASN A 36 -14.24 -3.51 24.93
N ILE A 37 -13.49 -4.57 24.67
CA ILE A 37 -12.53 -4.67 23.56
C ILE A 37 -13.25 -4.44 22.22
N LEU A 38 -14.47 -4.97 22.06
CA LEU A 38 -15.29 -4.75 20.86
C LEU A 38 -15.70 -3.28 20.70
N GLY A 39 -15.95 -2.57 21.80
CA GLY A 39 -16.19 -1.12 21.79
C GLY A 39 -15.04 -0.33 21.18
N ARG A 40 -13.78 -0.74 21.39
CA ARG A 40 -12.62 -0.11 20.74
C ARG A 40 -12.54 -0.40 19.24
N TYR A 41 -13.01 -1.56 18.80
CA TYR A 41 -13.03 -1.94 17.37
C TYR A 41 -14.24 -1.39 16.60
N LEU A 42 -15.37 -1.18 17.29
CA LEU A 42 -16.64 -0.76 16.70
C LEU A 42 -16.98 0.71 16.94
N SER A 43 -16.15 1.45 17.70
CA SER A 43 -16.32 2.90 17.82
C SER A 43 -16.05 3.53 16.46
N PRO A 44 -17.07 4.08 15.77
CA PRO A 44 -16.79 4.92 14.61
C PRO A 44 -15.91 6.07 15.09
N GLU A 45 -14.80 6.33 14.40
CA GLU A 45 -14.08 7.59 14.58
C GLU A 45 -15.11 8.71 14.47
N ILE A 46 -15.33 9.44 15.56
CA ILE A 46 -16.28 10.56 15.58
C ILE A 46 -15.82 11.48 14.45
N PRO A 47 -16.63 11.65 13.38
CA PRO A 47 -16.20 12.48 12.27
C PRO A 47 -15.94 13.89 12.81
N PRO A 48 -14.84 14.53 12.40
CA PRO A 48 -14.48 15.84 12.92
C PRO A 48 -15.66 16.80 12.79
N THR A 49 -15.99 17.48 13.89
CA THR A 49 -17.16 18.38 14.01
C THR A 49 -17.07 19.62 13.11
N ALA A 50 -15.90 19.86 12.50
CA ALA A 50 -15.64 20.91 11.53
C ALA A 50 -15.07 20.30 10.24
N PRO A 51 -15.41 20.83 9.05
CA PRO A 51 -14.82 20.39 7.80
C PRO A 51 -13.30 20.57 7.85
N LEU A 52 -12.58 19.51 7.51
CA LEU A 52 -11.12 19.54 7.47
C LEU A 52 -10.65 20.48 6.36
N ARG A 53 -9.54 21.19 6.58
CA ARG A 53 -8.94 22.01 5.52
C ARG A 53 -8.35 21.13 4.42
N GLN A 54 -8.38 21.59 3.18
CA GLN A 54 -7.68 20.91 2.08
C GLN A 54 -6.16 21.05 2.23
N THR A 55 -5.43 19.99 1.91
CA THR A 55 -3.96 20.02 1.84
C THR A 55 -3.45 20.92 0.70
N SER A 56 -2.30 21.54 0.93
CA SER A 56 -1.55 22.31 -0.07
C SER A 56 -0.71 21.46 -1.02
N ILE A 57 -0.60 20.14 -0.76
CA ILE A 57 0.18 19.17 -1.52
C ILE A 57 -0.76 18.14 -2.11
N SER A 58 -0.90 18.10 -3.45
CA SER A 58 -1.72 17.08 -4.09
C SER A 58 -1.01 15.74 -4.17
N ALA A 59 -1.77 14.65 -4.19
CA ALA A 59 -1.26 13.30 -4.40
C ALA A 59 -2.04 12.61 -5.53
N VAL A 60 -1.44 11.60 -6.17
CA VAL A 60 -2.13 10.79 -7.19
C VAL A 60 -2.80 9.60 -6.51
N LYS A 61 -4.14 9.56 -6.52
CA LYS A 61 -4.94 8.53 -5.82
C LYS A 61 -4.52 7.11 -6.19
N SER A 62 -4.39 6.82 -7.48
CA SER A 62 -3.99 5.48 -7.96
C SER A 62 -2.61 5.06 -7.47
N ALA A 63 -1.68 6.01 -7.32
CA ALA A 63 -0.35 5.74 -6.81
C ALA A 63 -0.38 5.39 -5.31
N VAL A 64 -1.15 6.14 -4.51
CA VAL A 64 -1.34 5.87 -3.06
C VAL A 64 -2.04 4.53 -2.85
N THR A 65 -3.10 4.23 -3.61
CA THR A 65 -3.79 2.93 -3.56
C THR A 65 -2.88 1.77 -3.96
N THR A 66 -2.01 1.98 -4.95
CA THR A 66 -1.04 0.96 -5.36
C THR A 66 0.01 0.73 -4.28
N PHE A 67 0.53 1.79 -3.66
CA PHE A 67 1.41 1.68 -2.50
C PHE A 67 0.76 0.87 -1.37
N GLN A 68 -0.49 1.19 -1.01
CA GLN A 68 -1.25 0.44 -0.01
C GLN A 68 -1.30 -1.06 -0.36
N THR A 69 -1.58 -1.39 -1.62
CA THR A 69 -1.62 -2.78 -2.09
C THR A 69 -0.25 -3.48 -1.94
N TRP A 70 0.85 -2.77 -2.16
CA TRP A 70 2.20 -3.31 -1.96
C TRP A 70 2.53 -3.50 -0.48
N ALA A 71 2.22 -2.50 0.34
CA ALA A 71 2.37 -2.54 1.80
C ALA A 71 1.59 -3.70 2.45
N MET A 72 0.40 -4.02 1.94
CA MET A 72 -0.37 -5.18 2.40
C MET A 72 0.35 -6.52 2.14
N ARG A 73 1.21 -6.59 1.12
CA ARG A 73 1.94 -7.81 0.75
C ARG A 73 3.34 -7.87 1.36
N THR A 74 3.92 -6.70 1.61
CA THR A 74 5.29 -6.55 2.11
C THR A 74 5.25 -5.63 3.33
N PRO A 75 5.24 -6.20 4.55
CA PRO A 75 5.29 -5.41 5.77
C PRO A 75 6.56 -4.56 5.83
N GLY A 76 6.46 -3.36 6.41
CA GLY A 76 7.61 -2.47 6.61
C GLY A 76 7.99 -1.59 5.42
N LEU A 77 7.22 -1.59 4.34
CA LEU A 77 7.44 -0.64 3.25
C LEU A 77 7.18 0.81 3.67
N VAL A 78 8.07 1.69 3.26
CA VAL A 78 7.95 3.15 3.39
C VAL A 78 7.86 3.76 2.00
N GLY A 79 6.99 4.75 1.85
CA GLY A 79 6.88 5.54 0.63
C GLY A 79 7.35 6.97 0.87
N VAL A 80 8.03 7.58 -0.10
CA VAL A 80 8.29 9.03 -0.13
C VAL A 80 7.62 9.61 -1.36
N LEU A 81 6.79 10.63 -1.13
CA LEU A 81 6.11 11.40 -2.16
C LEU A 81 7.06 12.47 -2.69
N PHE A 82 7.33 12.43 -3.99
CA PHE A 82 8.11 13.41 -4.72
C PHE A 82 7.18 14.30 -5.54
N GLY A 83 7.43 15.60 -5.49
CA GLY A 83 6.59 16.59 -6.14
C GLY A 83 7.35 17.81 -6.62
N GLN A 84 6.62 18.65 -7.35
CA GLN A 84 7.09 19.94 -7.87
C GLN A 84 6.11 21.05 -7.51
N GLN A 85 6.60 22.28 -7.39
CA GLN A 85 5.74 23.42 -7.16
C GLN A 85 5.15 23.92 -8.48
N GLY A 86 3.82 24.01 -8.56
CA GLY A 86 3.13 24.57 -9.71
C GLY A 86 3.14 26.10 -9.73
N LYS A 87 2.72 26.69 -10.86
CA LYS A 87 2.59 28.16 -11.03
C LYS A 87 1.70 28.82 -9.97
N SER A 88 0.74 28.09 -9.42
CA SER A 88 -0.16 28.56 -8.35
C SER A 88 0.44 28.48 -6.94
N LYS A 89 1.75 28.22 -6.81
CA LYS A 89 2.46 27.92 -5.55
C LYS A 89 2.02 26.63 -4.83
N ALA A 90 0.96 25.96 -5.31
CA ALA A 90 0.53 24.66 -4.83
C ALA A 90 1.52 23.56 -5.23
N TRP A 91 1.79 22.63 -4.32
CA TRP A 91 2.67 21.51 -4.57
C TRP A 91 1.90 20.37 -5.22
N LYS A 92 2.48 19.80 -6.28
CA LYS A 92 1.92 18.65 -6.98
C LYS A 92 2.81 17.45 -6.70
N GLY A 93 2.31 16.49 -5.92
CA GLY A 93 2.92 15.18 -5.75
C GLY A 93 2.73 14.36 -7.01
N LEU A 94 3.84 13.95 -7.63
CA LEU A 94 3.85 13.31 -8.94
C LEU A 94 4.20 11.82 -8.86
N ARG A 95 5.12 11.47 -7.94
CA ARG A 95 5.69 10.12 -7.85
C ARG A 95 5.85 9.68 -6.41
N ILE A 96 5.70 8.37 -6.19
CA ILE A 96 5.98 7.72 -4.92
C ILE A 96 7.14 6.75 -5.15
N LEU A 97 8.26 6.98 -4.47
CA LEU A 97 9.32 5.97 -4.39
C LEU A 97 9.10 5.11 -3.15
N VAL A 98 9.30 3.81 -3.31
CA VAL A 98 9.01 2.80 -2.30
C VAL A 98 10.25 1.99 -2.00
N ALA A 99 10.55 1.80 -0.71
CA ALA A 99 11.65 0.95 -0.26
C ALA A 99 11.37 0.37 1.14
N PRO A 100 12.20 -0.59 1.60
CA PRO A 100 12.09 -1.13 2.97
C PRO A 100 12.45 -0.12 4.08
N SER A 101 13.11 1.00 3.76
CA SER A 101 13.42 2.05 4.73
C SER A 101 13.43 3.43 4.07
N PHE A 102 13.23 4.47 4.89
CA PHE A 102 13.27 5.86 4.45
C PHE A 102 14.65 6.27 3.92
N GLN A 103 15.72 5.87 4.62
CA GLN A 103 17.10 6.14 4.25
C GLN A 103 17.45 5.51 2.90
N ALA A 104 16.99 4.29 2.64
CA ALA A 104 17.20 3.61 1.35
C ALA A 104 16.57 4.36 0.16
N ILE A 105 15.62 5.27 0.39
CA ILE A 105 15.08 6.13 -0.66
C ILE A 105 15.97 7.35 -0.85
N LEU A 106 16.35 8.03 0.23
CA LEU A 106 17.06 9.32 0.15
C LEU A 106 18.55 9.18 -0.19
N GLU A 107 19.19 8.09 0.24
CA GLU A 107 20.63 7.86 0.02
C GLU A 107 20.91 7.15 -1.31
N ASP A 108 19.89 6.69 -2.03
CA ASP A 108 20.07 6.04 -3.32
C ASP A 108 20.42 7.05 -4.42
N HIS A 109 21.56 6.85 -5.07
CA HIS A 109 22.04 7.70 -6.17
C HIS A 109 21.01 7.88 -7.30
N ARG A 110 20.18 6.87 -7.58
CA ARG A 110 19.14 6.95 -8.62
C ARG A 110 18.03 7.91 -8.21
N THR A 111 17.72 8.00 -6.91
CA THR A 111 16.77 8.99 -6.41
C THR A 111 17.30 10.40 -6.65
N ALA A 112 18.59 10.65 -6.40
CA ALA A 112 19.22 11.94 -6.66
C ALA A 112 19.18 12.31 -8.15
N GLU A 113 19.54 11.36 -9.03
CA GLU A 113 19.47 11.55 -10.48
C GLU A 113 18.04 11.84 -10.96
N MET A 114 17.02 11.16 -10.41
CA MET A 114 15.62 11.41 -10.74
C MET A 114 15.18 12.81 -10.30
N CYS A 115 15.57 13.23 -9.08
CA CYS A 115 15.26 14.56 -8.58
C CYS A 115 15.81 15.66 -9.51
N GLU A 116 17.02 15.47 -10.04
CA GLU A 116 17.63 16.40 -10.99
C GLU A 116 16.95 16.36 -12.37
N GLN A 117 16.76 15.17 -12.96
CA GLN A 117 16.19 15.04 -14.30
C GLN A 117 14.73 15.51 -14.37
N ASP A 118 13.92 15.14 -13.38
CA ASP A 118 12.49 15.46 -13.35
C ASP A 118 12.17 16.75 -12.60
N GLN A 119 13.18 17.42 -12.03
CA GLN A 119 13.03 18.64 -11.22
C GLN A 119 12.01 18.47 -10.09
N VAL A 120 12.07 17.32 -9.42
CA VAL A 120 11.22 16.95 -8.29
C VAL A 120 12.02 16.89 -7.01
N ARG A 121 11.33 17.03 -5.88
CA ARG A 121 11.91 16.89 -4.54
C ARG A 121 10.95 16.15 -3.61
N PRO A 122 11.43 15.59 -2.48
CA PRO A 122 10.53 15.03 -1.49
C PRO A 122 9.62 16.12 -0.92
N VAL A 123 8.33 15.80 -0.82
CA VAL A 123 7.28 16.67 -0.26
C VAL A 123 6.43 15.99 0.80
N GLY A 124 6.62 14.69 1.00
CA GLY A 124 5.85 13.95 1.99
C GLY A 124 6.28 12.50 2.14
N VAL A 125 5.76 11.86 3.17
CA VAL A 125 5.97 10.44 3.49
C VAL A 125 4.66 9.68 3.49
N ILE A 126 4.75 8.40 3.17
CA ILE A 126 3.63 7.46 3.16
C ILE A 126 4.02 6.29 4.04
N GLN A 127 3.20 6.02 5.06
CA GLN A 127 3.45 5.02 6.08
C GLN A 127 2.26 4.08 6.23
N VAL A 128 2.54 2.83 6.60
CA VAL A 128 1.51 1.82 6.88
C VAL A 128 1.08 1.93 8.33
N GLY A 129 -0.22 1.96 8.58
CA GLY A 129 -0.79 1.96 9.92
C GLY A 129 -1.73 3.12 10.17
N SER A 130 -1.96 3.42 11.45
CA SER A 130 -2.82 4.52 11.89
C SER A 130 -1.98 5.66 12.43
N ALA A 131 -2.49 6.88 12.25
CA ALA A 131 -1.91 8.07 12.85
C ALA A 131 -2.07 8.13 14.39
N ALA A 132 -2.81 7.18 14.98
CA ALA A 132 -2.89 6.90 16.41
C ALA A 132 -1.79 5.95 16.90
N ALA A 133 -0.81 5.59 16.04
CA ALA A 133 0.34 4.76 16.40
C ALA A 133 1.10 5.30 17.63
N ASN A 134 1.89 4.43 18.27
CA ASN A 134 2.67 4.75 19.46
C ASN A 134 3.56 6.00 19.29
N GLU A 135 3.94 6.61 20.41
CA GLU A 135 4.67 7.87 20.43
C GLU A 135 5.98 7.83 19.63
N ALA A 136 6.72 6.71 19.72
CA ALA A 136 7.94 6.49 18.97
C ALA A 136 7.74 6.54 17.44
N SER A 137 6.67 5.93 16.92
CA SER A 137 6.37 5.97 15.48
C SER A 137 6.02 7.39 15.03
N ARG A 138 5.29 8.14 15.86
CA ARG A 138 4.96 9.54 15.56
C ARG A 138 6.22 10.41 15.50
N GLU A 139 7.18 10.19 16.40
CA GLU A 139 8.45 10.92 16.41
C GLU A 139 9.31 10.61 15.18
N ILE A 140 9.37 9.35 14.76
CA ILE A 140 10.09 8.95 13.54
C ILE A 140 9.49 9.67 12.33
N VAL A 141 8.16 9.65 12.19
CA VAL A 141 7.47 10.30 11.07
C VAL A 141 7.62 11.82 11.13
N ARG A 142 7.58 12.41 12.33
CA ARG A 142 7.87 13.84 12.54
C ARG A 142 9.26 14.20 12.01
N THR A 143 10.28 13.44 12.42
CA THR A 143 11.68 13.65 11.97
C THR A 143 11.80 13.54 10.45
N GLN A 144 11.16 12.54 9.84
CA GLN A 144 11.15 12.37 8.38
C GLN A 144 10.48 13.54 7.66
N CYS A 145 9.33 14.01 8.17
CA CYS A 145 8.63 15.17 7.59
C CYS A 145 9.42 16.47 7.77
N GLN A 146 10.05 16.67 8.93
CA GLN A 146 10.88 17.83 9.22
C GLN A 146 12.05 17.96 8.25
N ALA A 147 12.64 16.83 7.84
CA ALA A 147 13.75 16.80 6.88
C ALA A 147 13.40 17.39 5.50
N PHE A 148 12.11 17.51 5.18
CA PHE A 148 11.66 18.05 3.89
C PHE A 148 11.33 19.54 3.93
N ILE A 149 11.09 20.10 5.11
CA ILE A 149 10.66 21.48 5.28
C ILE A 149 11.84 22.43 5.03
N ASP A 150 11.59 23.46 4.21
CA ASP A 150 12.51 24.57 3.99
C ASP A 150 11.74 25.87 3.63
N GLU A 151 12.46 26.90 3.19
CA GLU A 151 11.87 28.19 2.81
C GLU A 151 10.80 28.07 1.70
N LYS A 152 10.91 27.07 0.83
CA LYS A 152 9.97 26.84 -0.29
C LYS A 152 8.84 25.90 0.13
N LEU A 153 9.17 24.78 0.75
CA LEU A 153 8.22 23.77 1.23
C LEU A 153 7.96 24.00 2.72
N LYS A 154 6.96 24.84 3.01
CA LYS A 154 6.59 25.22 4.39
C LYS A 154 5.90 24.10 5.18
N VAL A 155 5.36 23.10 4.48
CA VAL A 155 4.66 21.97 5.09
C VAL A 155 5.06 20.68 4.38
N SER A 156 5.12 19.58 5.13
CA SER A 156 5.32 18.23 4.59
C SER A 156 4.05 17.40 4.76
N LEU A 157 3.69 16.60 3.76
CA LEU A 157 2.52 15.74 3.81
C LEU A 157 2.87 14.36 4.40
N CYS A 158 2.08 13.88 5.34
CA CYS A 158 2.11 12.51 5.81
C CYS A 158 0.81 11.80 5.46
N ILE A 159 0.93 10.67 4.76
CA ILE A 159 -0.20 9.83 4.36
C ILE A 159 -0.09 8.50 5.09
N TYR A 160 -1.06 8.19 5.94
CA TYR A 160 -1.20 6.88 6.55
C TYR A 160 -2.13 6.02 5.72
N VAL A 161 -1.67 4.83 5.32
CA VAL A 161 -2.50 3.84 4.63
C VAL A 161 -2.89 2.73 5.58
N HIS A 162 -4.17 2.37 5.59
CA HIS A 162 -4.65 1.34 6.49
C HIS A 162 -4.35 -0.06 5.90
N PRO A 163 -3.62 -0.95 6.58
CA PRO A 163 -3.21 -2.24 6.02
C PRO A 163 -4.37 -3.23 5.81
N HIS A 164 -5.51 -3.01 6.48
CA HIS A 164 -6.65 -3.93 6.45
C HIS A 164 -7.90 -3.33 5.79
N ASP A 165 -7.84 -2.07 5.35
CA ASP A 165 -8.98 -1.36 4.77
C ASP A 165 -8.57 -0.62 3.48
N PRO A 166 -8.64 -1.29 2.32
CA PRO A 166 -8.25 -0.73 1.03
C PRO A 166 -9.03 0.54 0.68
N GLY A 167 -8.33 1.60 0.31
CA GLY A 167 -8.93 2.90 -0.02
C GLY A 167 -9.13 3.82 1.19
N SER A 168 -8.88 3.35 2.41
CA SER A 168 -8.87 4.16 3.62
C SER A 168 -7.49 4.78 3.86
N PHE A 169 -7.48 6.12 3.94
CA PHE A 169 -6.27 6.92 4.05
C PHE A 169 -6.49 8.05 5.06
N ALA A 170 -5.50 8.31 5.91
CA ALA A 170 -5.48 9.50 6.76
C ALA A 170 -4.37 10.46 6.29
N PHE A 171 -4.74 11.69 5.99
CA PHE A 171 -3.82 12.73 5.54
C PHE A 171 -3.55 13.71 6.68
N LYS A 172 -2.26 13.96 6.95
CA LYS A 172 -1.81 14.93 7.94
C LYS A 172 -0.74 15.83 7.34
N GLU A 173 -0.83 17.13 7.57
CA GLU A 173 0.23 18.08 7.24
C GLU A 173 1.05 18.41 8.47
N PHE A 174 2.36 18.43 8.30
CA PHE A 174 3.31 18.85 9.31
C PHE A 174 3.91 20.19 8.92
N GLY A 175 3.80 21.18 9.82
CA GLY A 175 4.31 22.54 9.60
C GLY A 175 5.44 22.96 10.56
N GLY A 176 5.98 22.04 11.36
CA GLY A 176 7.11 22.27 12.27
C GLY A 176 6.88 21.79 13.70
N GLU A 177 5.72 22.09 14.29
CA GLU A 177 5.44 21.71 15.68
C GLU A 177 4.45 20.55 15.77
N GLU A 178 3.36 20.64 15.01
CA GLU A 178 2.26 19.68 15.10
C GLU A 178 1.77 19.18 13.74
N PHE A 179 1.18 17.99 13.77
CA PHE A 179 0.45 17.43 12.64
C PHE A 179 -1.01 17.86 12.70
N VAL A 180 -1.51 18.38 11.59
CA VAL A 180 -2.91 18.77 11.42
C VAL A 180 -3.58 17.80 10.44
N CYS A 181 -4.75 17.26 10.79
CA CYS A 181 -5.55 16.45 9.87
C CYS A 181 -6.08 17.33 8.72
N VAL A 182 -5.98 16.83 7.49
CA VAL A 182 -6.38 17.58 6.29
C VAL A 182 -7.14 16.69 5.31
N GLU A 183 -7.95 17.29 4.45
CA GLU A 183 -8.56 16.60 3.32
C GLU A 183 -7.55 16.43 2.18
N PRO A 184 -7.57 15.29 1.47
CA PRO A 184 -6.70 15.07 0.34
C PRO A 184 -7.10 15.95 -0.86
N VAL A 185 -6.10 16.48 -1.55
CA VAL A 185 -6.26 17.05 -2.88
C VAL A 185 -5.71 16.03 -3.89
N TRP A 186 -6.57 15.56 -4.79
CA TRP A 186 -6.18 14.56 -5.78
C TRP A 186 -5.69 15.21 -7.07
N GLY A 187 -4.46 14.91 -7.46
CA GLY A 187 -3.90 15.27 -8.75
C GLY A 187 -4.19 14.23 -9.83
N HIS A 188 -4.19 14.66 -11.08
CA HIS A 188 -4.21 13.76 -12.24
C HIS A 188 -2.80 13.23 -12.55
N ALA A 189 -2.72 11.97 -12.98
CA ALA A 189 -1.50 11.42 -13.52
C ALA A 189 -1.13 12.17 -14.82
N THR A 190 0.00 12.87 -14.82
CA THR A 190 0.39 13.76 -15.92
C THR A 190 1.68 13.33 -16.63
N MET A 191 2.32 12.24 -16.18
CA MET A 191 3.63 11.84 -16.71
C MET A 191 3.54 10.85 -17.88
N LYS A 192 4.27 11.17 -18.96
CA LYS A 192 4.65 10.22 -20.01
C LYS A 192 5.96 9.55 -19.60
N GLY A 193 5.98 8.22 -19.47
CA GLY A 193 7.23 7.43 -19.43
C GLY A 193 7.57 6.70 -18.13
N ILE A 194 7.27 7.23 -16.95
CA ILE A 194 7.61 6.61 -15.65
C ILE A 194 6.36 6.48 -14.78
N ALA A 195 6.20 5.32 -14.12
CA ALA A 195 5.07 5.06 -13.23
C ALA A 195 5.04 6.03 -12.04
N ASN A 196 3.84 6.45 -11.62
CA ASN A 196 3.67 7.36 -10.49
C ASN A 196 3.94 6.71 -9.13
N VAL A 197 4.25 5.41 -9.10
CA VAL A 197 4.71 4.66 -7.94
C VAL A 197 5.74 3.63 -8.42
N CYS A 198 6.89 3.56 -7.76
CA CYS A 198 7.99 2.69 -8.18
C CYS A 198 8.79 2.23 -6.96
N MET A 199 9.28 0.98 -6.96
CA MET A 199 10.31 0.57 -6.01
C MET A 199 11.62 1.25 -6.39
N VAL A 200 12.37 1.76 -5.41
CA VAL A 200 13.68 2.42 -5.67
C VAL A 200 14.61 1.52 -6.48
N GLU A 201 14.62 0.22 -6.17
CA GLU A 201 15.44 -0.75 -6.89
C GLU A 201 15.10 -0.88 -8.38
N HIS A 202 13.90 -0.48 -8.81
CA HIS A 202 13.42 -0.53 -10.20
C HIS A 202 13.50 0.83 -10.91
N LEU A 203 13.98 1.87 -10.23
CA LEU A 203 14.16 3.17 -10.84
C LEU A 203 15.13 3.08 -12.03
N PHE A 204 14.79 3.77 -13.12
CA PHE A 204 15.48 3.76 -14.42
C PHE A 204 15.62 2.40 -15.12
N GLN A 205 14.99 1.34 -14.63
CA GLN A 205 14.99 0.08 -15.34
C GLN A 205 14.02 0.15 -16.50
N SER A 206 14.53 -0.15 -17.69
CA SER A 206 13.67 -0.37 -18.84
C SER A 206 12.82 -1.63 -18.65
N ASN A 207 11.63 -1.64 -19.27
CA ASN A 207 10.80 -2.85 -19.32
C ASN A 207 11.57 -4.06 -19.88
N ARG A 208 12.53 -3.80 -20.78
CA ARG A 208 13.43 -4.81 -21.33
C ARG A 208 14.32 -5.39 -20.25
N GLU A 209 15.04 -4.59 -19.49
CA GLU A 209 15.92 -5.09 -18.41
C GLU A 209 15.14 -5.83 -17.32
N ALA A 210 13.96 -5.34 -16.95
CA ALA A 210 13.07 -6.03 -16.02
C ALA A 210 12.68 -7.42 -16.54
N LEU A 211 12.30 -7.50 -17.82
CA LEU A 211 11.99 -8.77 -18.49
C LEU A 211 13.22 -9.69 -18.53
N TYR A 212 14.39 -9.17 -18.91
CA TYR A 212 15.64 -9.95 -18.93
C TYR A 212 15.97 -10.51 -17.55
N ARG A 213 15.84 -9.73 -16.46
CA ARG A 213 16.05 -10.24 -15.10
C ARG A 213 15.06 -11.33 -14.72
N GLN A 214 13.78 -11.19 -15.08
CA GLN A 214 12.78 -12.23 -14.81
C GLN A 214 13.09 -13.51 -15.58
N VAL A 215 13.42 -13.40 -16.88
CA VAL A 215 13.82 -14.54 -17.71
C VAL A 215 15.07 -15.20 -17.12
N CYS A 216 16.11 -14.44 -16.78
CA CYS A 216 17.32 -14.98 -16.16
C CYS A 216 17.02 -15.66 -14.81
N LYS A 217 16.17 -15.09 -13.95
CA LYS A 217 15.76 -15.73 -12.69
C LYS A 217 15.05 -17.06 -12.92
N VAL A 218 14.15 -17.13 -13.91
CA VAL A 218 13.44 -18.37 -14.27
C VAL A 218 14.41 -19.38 -14.86
N VAL A 219 15.27 -18.97 -15.79
CA VAL A 219 16.28 -19.85 -16.42
C VAL A 219 17.27 -20.36 -15.38
N LEU A 220 17.76 -19.52 -14.46
CA LEU A 220 18.64 -19.95 -13.38
C LEU A 220 17.93 -20.87 -12.40
N LYS A 221 16.66 -20.59 -12.06
CA LYS A 221 15.86 -21.49 -11.23
C LYS A 221 15.70 -22.86 -11.89
N GLU A 222 15.47 -22.89 -13.20
CA GLU A 222 15.31 -24.14 -13.94
C GLU A 222 16.66 -24.84 -14.16
N ALA A 223 17.73 -24.11 -14.44
CA ALA A 223 19.08 -24.64 -14.52
C ALA A 223 19.56 -25.21 -13.19
N CYS A 224 19.18 -24.60 -12.06
CA CYS A 224 19.42 -25.16 -10.73
C CYS A 224 18.56 -26.41 -10.46
N LYS A 225 17.35 -26.52 -11.03
CA LYS A 225 16.58 -27.78 -11.01
C LYS A 225 17.20 -28.86 -11.89
N ILE A 226 17.97 -28.52 -12.93
CA ILE A 226 18.70 -29.51 -13.76
C ILE A 226 19.77 -30.25 -12.92
N TYR A 227 20.21 -29.69 -11.79
CA TYR A 227 21.08 -30.39 -10.83
C TYR A 227 20.34 -31.35 -9.89
N ASP A 228 19.01 -31.36 -9.89
CA ASP A 228 18.20 -32.44 -9.30
C ASP A 228 17.90 -33.46 -10.41
N THR A 229 18.67 -34.55 -10.41
CA THR A 229 18.58 -35.62 -11.40
C THR A 229 17.22 -36.32 -11.36
N SER A 230 16.28 -35.88 -12.20
CA SER A 230 15.21 -36.74 -12.70
C SER A 230 14.85 -36.33 -14.14
N PRO A 231 14.81 -37.28 -15.09
CA PRO A 231 14.64 -36.94 -16.50
C PRO A 231 13.17 -36.64 -16.77
N SER A 232 12.87 -35.43 -17.22
CA SER A 232 11.61 -35.15 -17.92
C SER A 232 11.92 -34.67 -19.32
N GLY A 233 11.78 -35.59 -20.27
CA GLY A 233 11.74 -35.26 -21.68
C GLY A 233 10.47 -34.50 -22.00
N ASN A 234 10.61 -33.30 -22.56
CA ASN A 234 9.78 -32.77 -23.65
C ASN A 234 10.25 -31.36 -24.02
N THR A 235 10.60 -31.18 -25.28
CA THR A 235 10.80 -29.88 -25.91
C THR A 235 9.43 -29.21 -26.05
N GLN A 236 9.09 -28.24 -25.19
CA GLN A 236 7.79 -27.53 -25.24
C GLN A 236 7.94 -26.15 -25.89
N LYS A 237 7.20 -25.92 -26.99
CA LYS A 237 7.06 -24.62 -27.68
C LYS A 237 6.52 -23.56 -26.70
N PHE A 238 7.03 -22.32 -26.78
CA PHE A 238 6.66 -21.23 -25.86
C PHE A 238 5.14 -21.01 -25.76
N PRO A 239 4.53 -20.96 -24.55
CA PRO A 239 3.09 -21.17 -24.35
C PRO A 239 2.31 -19.86 -24.11
N PHE A 240 2.52 -18.79 -24.87
CA PHE A 240 1.87 -17.51 -24.58
C PHE A 240 0.79 -17.15 -25.61
N GLU A 241 -0.45 -17.04 -25.13
CA GLU A 241 -1.58 -16.46 -25.85
C GLU A 241 -1.74 -14.99 -25.42
N LYS A 242 -1.83 -14.06 -26.39
CA LYS A 242 -2.03 -12.64 -26.09
C LYS A 242 -3.51 -12.37 -25.86
N VAL A 243 -3.85 -11.87 -24.68
CA VAL A 243 -5.24 -11.62 -24.27
C VAL A 243 -5.45 -10.15 -23.92
N GLY A 244 -6.48 -9.53 -24.49
CA GLY A 244 -6.83 -8.13 -24.22
C GLY A 244 -7.61 -7.97 -22.91
N ILE A 245 -7.14 -7.08 -22.02
CA ILE A 245 -7.80 -6.76 -20.75
C ILE A 245 -8.66 -5.50 -20.92
N PRO A 246 -9.96 -5.54 -20.62
CA PRO A 246 -10.84 -4.38 -20.73
C PRO A 246 -10.50 -3.32 -19.65
N GLY A 247 -10.65 -2.03 -20.02
CA GLY A 247 -10.38 -0.87 -19.18
C GLY A 247 -11.54 -0.47 -18.26
N ASP A 248 -12.16 -1.42 -17.57
CA ASP A 248 -13.38 -1.22 -16.76
C ASP A 248 -13.11 -0.87 -15.29
N GLY A 249 -11.90 -0.39 -14.96
CA GLY A 249 -11.47 -0.12 -13.58
C GLY A 249 -11.17 -1.38 -12.74
N ARG A 250 -11.38 -2.59 -13.29
CA ARG A 250 -11.02 -3.88 -12.66
C ARG A 250 -9.83 -4.55 -13.36
N CYS A 251 -9.07 -3.79 -14.15
CA CYS A 251 -8.00 -4.29 -15.00
C CYS A 251 -6.92 -5.05 -14.21
N GLY A 252 -6.60 -4.63 -12.98
CA GLY A 252 -5.64 -5.33 -12.11
C GLY A 252 -6.13 -6.72 -11.68
N TRP A 253 -7.39 -6.84 -11.26
CA TRP A 253 -8.00 -8.12 -10.89
C TRP A 253 -8.15 -9.05 -12.11
N ARG A 254 -8.57 -8.49 -13.26
CA ARG A 254 -8.67 -9.23 -14.53
C ARG A 254 -7.32 -9.70 -15.06
N ALA A 255 -6.25 -8.93 -14.87
CA ALA A 255 -4.88 -9.34 -15.23
C ALA A 255 -4.43 -10.55 -14.40
N ILE A 256 -4.68 -10.52 -13.10
CA ILE A 256 -4.38 -11.62 -12.18
C ILE A 256 -5.20 -12.85 -12.56
N LEU A 257 -6.50 -12.68 -12.83
CA LEU A 257 -7.38 -13.77 -13.22
C LEU A 257 -6.99 -14.38 -14.58
N ALA A 258 -6.62 -13.57 -15.58
CA ALA A 258 -6.12 -14.06 -16.87
C ALA A 258 -4.81 -14.85 -16.71
N ALA A 259 -3.94 -14.44 -15.78
CA ALA A 259 -2.68 -15.13 -15.50
C ALA A 259 -2.89 -16.45 -14.72
N GLN A 260 -3.92 -16.53 -13.88
CA GLN A 260 -4.17 -17.69 -13.00
C GLN A 260 -5.15 -18.71 -13.60
N ASN A 261 -6.17 -18.25 -14.34
CA ASN A 261 -7.23 -19.08 -14.91
C ASN A 261 -7.81 -18.42 -16.17
N LEU A 262 -7.17 -18.68 -17.32
CA LEU A 262 -7.59 -18.13 -18.61
C LEU A 262 -9.03 -18.51 -18.99
N LYS A 263 -9.45 -19.76 -18.72
CA LYS A 263 -10.83 -20.20 -19.00
C LYS A 263 -11.83 -19.41 -18.16
N GLY A 264 -11.53 -19.17 -16.89
CA GLY A 264 -12.33 -18.33 -16.00
C GLY A 264 -12.37 -16.87 -16.46
N PHE A 265 -11.24 -16.32 -16.91
CA PHE A 265 -11.19 -14.98 -17.51
C PHE A 265 -12.06 -14.86 -18.77
N LEU A 266 -11.97 -15.83 -19.69
CA LEU A 266 -12.74 -15.83 -20.95
C LEU A 266 -14.24 -16.03 -20.72
N ALA A 267 -14.64 -16.66 -19.63
CA ALA A 267 -16.04 -16.90 -19.27
C ALA A 267 -16.73 -15.69 -18.61
N ILE A 268 -15.99 -14.65 -18.18
CA ILE A 268 -16.61 -13.46 -17.58
C ILE A 268 -17.34 -12.66 -18.67
N PRO A 269 -18.64 -12.36 -18.48
CA PRO A 269 -19.37 -11.46 -19.37
C PRO A 269 -18.61 -10.15 -19.51
N ARG A 270 -18.18 -9.86 -20.73
CA ARG A 270 -17.62 -8.55 -21.05
C ARG A 270 -18.79 -7.58 -21.05
N THR A 271 -18.79 -6.63 -20.12
CA THR A 271 -19.69 -5.47 -20.22
C THR A 271 -19.42 -4.88 -21.60
N ALA A 272 -20.41 -4.94 -22.49
CA ALA A 272 -20.34 -4.29 -23.78
C ALA A 272 -20.18 -2.81 -23.52
N THR A 273 -18.94 -2.32 -23.55
CA THR A 273 -18.67 -0.91 -23.75
C THR A 273 -19.17 -0.63 -25.16
N HIS A 274 -20.23 0.18 -25.23
CA HIS A 274 -20.79 0.72 -26.46
C HIS A 274 -19.73 0.93 -27.53
N ASP A 275 -20.07 0.49 -28.74
CA ASP A 275 -19.45 0.90 -30.00
C ASP A 275 -19.12 2.40 -29.95
N VAL A 276 -17.85 2.73 -29.77
CA VAL A 276 -17.29 3.96 -30.32
C VAL A 276 -16.55 3.50 -31.56
N ARG A 277 -17.28 3.46 -32.68
CA ARG A 277 -16.68 3.36 -34.01
C ARG A 277 -15.77 4.58 -34.18
N VAL A 278 -14.52 4.33 -34.56
CA VAL A 278 -13.68 5.27 -35.30
C VAL A 278 -14.18 5.31 -36.74
#